data_AF-A0A8C5RQ73-F1
#
_entry.id   AF-A0A8C5RQ73-F1
#
_cell.length_a   1.000
_cell.length_b   1.000
_cell.length_c   1.000
_cell.angle_alpha   90.00
_cell.angle_beta   90.00
_cell.angle_gamma   90.00
#
_symmetry.space_group_name_H-M   'P 1'
#
loop_
_entity.id
_entity.type
_entity.pdbx_description
1 polymer ?
#
loop_
_entity_poly.entity_id
_entity_poly.type
_entity_poly.pdbx_seq_one_letter_code
_entity_poly.pdbx_strand_id
1 'polypeptide(L)'
;MIKEWQMEFPRLVISVHGGIQNFKLPSKLLQLFSKGLVKAAETTGAWILTEGINTGISQHVGNALKFHASQYLRKIYAIGISPWGIIENQKELIGKDVVCLYQTLGNPLSKLSTLNSMHSHFILVDDGTVGKYGSEMKLRRSLEKYLSLQKIHTSKKSLFCITSVRTSFSASCWMIPPMAGMGQGVPLVGLVVEGGPNEILTVWEYVRDTPAVPVVICEGTGRAADLLAFTYKHTADDR
;
A
#
# COMPACT_ATOMS: atom_id res chain seq x y z
N MET A 1 -15.34 2.09 -7.49
CA MET A 1 -14.50 0.96 -7.01
C MET A 1 -15.36 -0.28 -6.76
N ILE A 2 -16.15 -0.37 -5.68
CA ILE A 2 -16.90 -1.60 -5.36
C ILE A 2 -17.96 -1.96 -6.42
N LYS A 3 -18.85 -1.02 -6.76
CA LYS A 3 -19.93 -1.27 -7.72
C LYS A 3 -19.42 -1.39 -9.16
N GLU A 4 -18.77 -0.33 -9.65
CA GLU A 4 -18.37 -0.23 -11.06
C GLU A 4 -17.17 -1.12 -11.44
N TRP A 5 -16.21 -1.32 -10.53
CA TRP A 5 -15.05 -2.20 -10.80
C TRP A 5 -15.22 -3.60 -10.20
N GLN A 6 -16.37 -3.89 -9.58
CA GLN A 6 -16.71 -5.18 -8.97
C GLN A 6 -15.62 -5.69 -8.01
N MET A 7 -15.01 -4.77 -7.26
CA MET A 7 -13.97 -5.10 -6.28
C MET A 7 -14.59 -5.57 -4.98
N GLU A 8 -13.98 -6.57 -4.34
CA GLU A 8 -14.32 -6.91 -2.96
C GLU A 8 -13.93 -5.77 -2.01
N PHE A 9 -14.81 -5.50 -1.03
CA PHE A 9 -14.59 -4.47 -0.03
C PHE A 9 -13.40 -4.85 0.89
N PRO A 10 -12.44 -3.94 1.13
CA PRO A 10 -11.22 -4.27 1.85
C PRO A 10 -11.51 -4.50 3.33
N ARG A 11 -10.79 -5.45 3.93
CA ARG A 11 -10.75 -5.60 5.39
C ARG A 11 -9.59 -4.86 6.04
N LEU A 12 -8.64 -4.40 5.23
CA LEU A 12 -7.46 -3.65 5.61
C LEU A 12 -7.01 -2.83 4.39
N VAL A 13 -6.44 -1.65 4.62
CA VAL A 13 -5.74 -0.88 3.59
C VAL A 13 -4.27 -0.75 4.00
N ILE A 14 -3.38 -1.15 3.12
CA ILE A 14 -1.93 -0.98 3.26
C ILE A 14 -1.53 0.14 2.30
N SER A 15 -1.20 1.31 2.84
CA SER A 15 -0.70 2.44 2.04
C SER A 15 0.81 2.43 2.03
N VAL A 16 1.40 2.10 0.89
CA VAL A 16 2.85 1.96 0.72
C VAL A 16 3.44 3.28 0.24
N HIS A 17 4.42 3.77 0.98
CA HIS A 17 5.15 5.01 0.75
C HIS A 17 6.64 4.73 0.66
N GLY A 18 7.36 5.54 -0.09
CA GLY A 18 8.77 5.31 -0.36
C GLY A 18 9.26 6.05 -1.58
N GLY A 19 10.55 5.93 -1.86
CA GLY A 19 11.18 6.69 -2.94
C GLY A 19 10.54 6.43 -4.30
N ILE A 20 10.28 7.53 -5.01
CA ILE A 20 9.75 7.58 -6.37
C ILE A 20 10.81 7.14 -7.40
N GLN A 21 12.08 7.48 -7.13
CA GLN A 21 13.22 7.12 -7.96
C GLN A 21 13.69 5.69 -7.70
N ASN A 22 14.31 5.05 -8.68
CA ASN A 22 14.83 3.69 -8.53
C ASN A 22 15.94 3.61 -7.48
N PHE A 23 15.78 2.68 -6.55
CA PHE A 23 16.78 2.34 -5.53
C PHE A 23 16.91 0.82 -5.41
N LYS A 24 18.06 0.36 -4.94
CA LYS A 24 18.33 -1.06 -4.71
C LYS A 24 18.16 -1.38 -3.23
N LEU A 25 17.27 -2.32 -2.94
CA LEU A 25 17.13 -2.91 -1.61
C LEU A 25 18.15 -4.04 -1.42
N PRO A 26 18.74 -4.20 -0.23
CA PRO A 26 19.51 -5.40 0.11
C PRO A 26 18.68 -6.67 -0.13
N SER A 27 19.26 -7.70 -0.73
CA SER A 27 18.51 -8.89 -1.19
C SER A 27 17.67 -9.55 -0.09
N LYS A 28 18.20 -9.61 1.13
CA LYS A 28 17.48 -10.13 2.31
C LYS A 28 16.25 -9.28 2.65
N LEU A 29 16.38 -7.96 2.64
CA LEU A 29 15.27 -7.04 2.90
C LEU A 29 14.23 -7.10 1.78
N LEU A 30 14.66 -7.16 0.52
CA LEU A 30 13.74 -7.30 -0.61
C LEU A 30 12.89 -8.56 -0.52
N GLN A 31 13.49 -9.70 -0.13
CA GLN A 31 12.77 -10.96 0.08
C GLN A 31 11.76 -10.86 1.22
N LEU A 32 12.16 -10.29 2.36
CA LEU A 32 11.28 -10.12 3.52
C LEU A 32 10.13 -9.17 3.22
N PHE A 33 10.41 -8.03 2.60
CA PHE A 33 9.41 -7.06 2.14
C PHE A 33 8.40 -7.72 1.20
N SER A 34 8.89 -8.38 0.14
CA SER A 34 8.03 -8.98 -0.88
C SER A 34 7.13 -10.05 -0.31
N LYS A 35 7.70 -10.99 0.47
CA LYS A 35 6.97 -12.09 1.10
C LYS A 35 5.98 -11.58 2.15
N GLY A 36 6.40 -10.62 2.98
CA GLY A 36 5.58 -10.04 4.04
C GLY A 36 4.38 -9.28 3.48
N LEU A 37 4.59 -8.40 2.52
CA LEU A 37 3.53 -7.60 1.89
C LEU A 37 2.48 -8.48 1.21
N VAL A 38 2.93 -9.41 0.37
CA VAL A 38 2.04 -10.35 -0.32
C VAL A 38 1.25 -11.19 0.67
N LYS A 39 1.93 -11.75 1.69
CA LYS A 39 1.27 -12.60 2.68
C LYS A 39 0.23 -11.82 3.50
N ALA A 40 0.55 -10.60 3.90
CA ALA A 40 -0.37 -9.74 4.65
C ALA A 40 -1.61 -9.41 3.84
N ALA A 41 -1.43 -8.99 2.58
CA ALA A 41 -2.53 -8.63 1.69
C ALA A 41 -3.46 -9.81 1.40
N GLU A 42 -2.89 -10.99 1.10
CA GLU A 42 -3.67 -12.18 0.80
C GLU A 42 -4.45 -12.70 2.02
N THR A 43 -3.80 -12.75 3.18
CA THR A 43 -4.39 -13.34 4.39
C THR A 43 -5.57 -12.50 4.89
N THR A 44 -5.45 -11.18 4.78
CA THR A 44 -6.46 -10.24 5.27
C THR A 44 -7.50 -9.85 4.22
N GLY A 45 -7.18 -9.98 2.92
CA GLY A 45 -7.97 -9.35 1.86
C GLY A 45 -7.75 -7.83 1.85
N ALA A 46 -6.49 -7.40 2.02
CA ALA A 46 -6.15 -5.99 2.02
C ALA A 46 -6.12 -5.40 0.61
N TRP A 47 -6.45 -4.12 0.50
CA TRP A 47 -6.05 -3.32 -0.64
C TRP A 47 -4.64 -2.76 -0.41
N ILE A 48 -3.84 -2.73 -1.47
CA ILE A 48 -2.51 -2.10 -1.47
C ILE A 48 -2.63 -0.80 -2.27
N LEU A 49 -2.36 0.33 -1.63
CA LEU A 49 -2.29 1.64 -2.29
C LEU A 49 -0.82 2.03 -2.52
N THR A 50 -0.49 2.41 -3.74
CA THR A 50 0.84 2.90 -4.14
C THR A 50 0.70 4.05 -5.14
N GLU A 51 1.82 4.60 -5.60
CA GLU A 51 1.81 5.54 -6.73
C GLU A 51 1.50 4.86 -8.08
N GLY A 52 1.65 3.55 -8.22
CA GLY A 52 1.33 2.81 -9.46
C GLY A 52 2.33 2.98 -10.62
N ILE A 53 3.42 3.72 -10.42
CA ILE A 53 4.45 3.91 -11.45
C ILE A 53 5.46 2.78 -11.45
N ASN A 54 6.16 2.58 -12.58
CA ASN A 54 7.13 1.51 -12.77
C ASN A 54 8.55 1.85 -12.29
N THR A 55 8.66 2.72 -11.29
CA THR A 55 9.91 3.12 -10.65
C THR A 55 9.81 3.03 -9.13
N GLY A 56 10.97 3.03 -8.46
CA GLY A 56 11.06 3.19 -7.01
C GLY A 56 10.32 2.11 -6.21
N ILE A 57 9.65 2.52 -5.13
CA ILE A 57 8.92 1.58 -4.26
C ILE A 57 7.76 0.90 -4.97
N SER A 58 7.07 1.60 -5.87
CA SER A 58 5.95 1.04 -6.64
C SER A 58 6.43 -0.09 -7.57
N GLN A 59 7.63 0.03 -8.14
CA GLN A 59 8.26 -1.07 -8.90
C GLN A 59 8.55 -2.29 -8.03
N HIS A 60 9.08 -2.10 -6.81
CA HIS A 60 9.32 -3.21 -5.87
C HIS A 60 8.03 -3.91 -5.46
N VAL A 61 6.95 -3.16 -5.22
CA VAL A 61 5.60 -3.72 -4.97
C VAL A 61 5.13 -4.53 -6.17
N GLY A 62 5.23 -3.98 -7.38
CA GLY A 62 4.85 -4.70 -8.61
C GLY A 62 5.63 -6.00 -8.80
N ASN A 63 6.94 -5.99 -8.55
CA ASN A 63 7.78 -7.18 -8.60
C ASN A 63 7.36 -8.23 -7.57
N ALA A 64 7.03 -7.83 -6.33
CA ALA A 64 6.52 -8.74 -5.32
C ALA A 64 5.21 -9.42 -5.76
N LEU A 65 4.31 -8.67 -6.39
CA LEU A 65 3.05 -9.18 -6.93
C LEU A 65 3.25 -10.08 -8.16
N LYS A 66 4.28 -9.83 -8.98
CA LYS A 66 4.62 -10.66 -10.14
C LYS A 66 4.94 -12.09 -9.76
N PHE A 67 5.73 -12.30 -8.71
CA PHE A 67 6.04 -13.64 -8.21
C PHE A 67 4.84 -14.32 -7.54
N HIS A 68 3.84 -13.55 -7.10
CA HIS A 68 2.61 -14.05 -6.50
C HIS A 68 1.57 -14.51 -7.54
N ALA A 69 1.47 -13.82 -8.68
CA ALA A 69 0.38 -14.03 -9.66
C ALA A 69 0.25 -15.47 -10.17
N SER A 70 1.30 -16.28 -10.14
CA SER A 70 1.28 -17.68 -10.60
C SER A 70 0.93 -18.72 -9.53
N GLN A 71 0.98 -18.37 -8.24
CA GLN A 71 0.98 -19.36 -7.14
C GLN A 71 -0.27 -19.37 -6.27
N TYR A 72 -1.14 -18.37 -6.36
CA TYR A 72 -2.22 -18.16 -5.38
C TYR A 72 -3.57 -17.87 -6.04
N LEU A 73 -4.65 -18.28 -5.38
CA LEU A 73 -6.03 -18.24 -5.90
C LEU A 73 -6.74 -16.91 -5.64
N ARG A 74 -6.28 -16.11 -4.67
CA ARG A 74 -6.93 -14.85 -4.28
C ARG A 74 -6.33 -13.68 -5.02
N LYS A 75 -7.21 -12.90 -5.67
CA LYS A 75 -6.83 -11.66 -6.35
C LYS A 75 -6.43 -10.61 -5.32
N ILE A 76 -5.18 -10.14 -5.36
CA ILE A 76 -4.73 -8.98 -4.60
C ILE A 76 -5.10 -7.71 -5.37
N TYR A 77 -5.74 -6.76 -4.69
CA TYR A 77 -6.08 -5.46 -5.25
C TYR A 77 -4.98 -4.44 -4.97
N ALA A 78 -4.04 -4.32 -5.90
CA ALA A 78 -3.07 -3.23 -5.93
C ALA A 78 -3.59 -2.07 -6.77
N ILE A 79 -3.75 -0.91 -6.16
CA ILE A 79 -4.32 0.31 -6.76
C ILE A 79 -3.21 1.35 -6.83
N GLY A 80 -2.86 1.76 -8.05
CA GLY A 80 -1.95 2.87 -8.30
C GLY A 80 -2.70 4.20 -8.35
N ILE A 81 -2.26 5.18 -7.58
CA ILE A 81 -2.80 6.56 -7.64
C ILE A 81 -1.68 7.46 -8.13
N SER A 82 -1.77 7.92 -9.38
CA SER A 82 -0.70 8.67 -10.05
C SER A 82 -1.22 10.01 -10.58
N PRO A 83 -0.40 11.08 -10.61
CA PRO A 83 -0.69 12.23 -11.45
C PRO A 83 -0.81 11.81 -12.92
N TRP A 84 -1.78 12.34 -13.65
CA TRP A 84 -1.91 12.13 -15.09
C TRP A 84 -0.69 12.68 -15.84
N GLY A 85 -0.28 13.91 -15.52
CA GLY A 85 0.79 14.62 -16.22
C GLY A 85 2.20 14.04 -16.12
N ILE A 86 2.43 13.03 -15.28
CA ILE A 86 3.71 12.31 -15.19
C ILE A 86 3.73 11.02 -16.03
N ILE A 87 2.59 10.60 -16.58
CA ILE A 87 2.46 9.31 -17.24
C ILE A 87 2.98 9.41 -18.67
N GLU A 88 4.00 8.62 -18.95
CA GLU A 88 4.53 8.47 -20.29
C GLU A 88 3.49 7.84 -21.22
N ASN A 89 3.40 8.32 -22.45
CA ASN A 89 2.42 7.90 -23.45
C ASN A 89 0.96 8.00 -23.00
N GLN A 90 0.63 8.92 -22.08
CA GLN A 90 -0.74 9.11 -21.58
C GLN A 90 -1.81 9.27 -22.67
N LYS A 91 -1.44 9.76 -23.87
CA LYS A 91 -2.36 9.89 -25.01
C LYS A 91 -2.94 8.55 -25.47
N GLU A 92 -2.21 7.44 -25.30
CA GLU A 92 -2.68 6.09 -25.63
C GLU A 92 -3.83 5.64 -24.73
N LEU A 93 -3.92 6.20 -23.51
CA LEU A 93 -4.96 5.91 -22.52
C LEU A 93 -6.23 6.75 -22.74
N ILE A 94 -6.24 7.67 -23.72
CA ILE A 94 -7.40 8.50 -24.02
C ILE A 94 -8.37 7.73 -24.89
N GLY A 95 -9.54 7.43 -24.34
CA GLY A 95 -10.61 6.77 -25.06
C GLY A 95 -11.88 6.74 -24.22
N LYS A 96 -13.03 6.92 -24.87
CA LYS A 96 -14.34 6.80 -24.20
C LYS A 96 -14.94 5.44 -24.55
N ASP A 97 -15.21 4.63 -23.53
CA ASP A 97 -15.84 3.31 -23.68
C ASP A 97 -15.09 2.37 -24.64
N VAL A 98 -13.76 2.51 -24.71
CA VAL A 98 -12.87 1.69 -25.57
C VAL A 98 -11.75 1.06 -24.76
N VAL A 99 -11.24 -0.07 -25.24
CA VAL A 99 -10.03 -0.68 -24.71
C VAL A 99 -8.82 0.01 -25.34
N CYS A 100 -8.07 0.72 -24.50
CA CYS A 100 -6.82 1.35 -24.88
C CYS A 100 -5.65 0.37 -24.69
N LEU A 101 -4.81 0.21 -25.71
CA LEU A 101 -3.54 -0.50 -25.58
C LEU A 101 -2.49 0.49 -25.07
N TYR A 102 -1.90 0.19 -23.91
CA TYR A 102 -0.85 1.00 -23.31
C TYR A 102 0.47 0.25 -23.30
N GLN A 103 1.53 0.89 -23.81
CA GLN A 103 2.87 0.32 -23.77
C GLN A 103 3.65 0.83 -22.56
N THR A 104 4.13 -0.08 -21.71
CA THR A 104 4.96 0.24 -20.54
C THR A 104 6.44 0.48 -20.89
N LEU A 105 6.75 0.72 -22.16
CA LEU A 105 8.10 1.00 -22.64
C LEU A 105 8.49 2.42 -22.26
N GLY A 106 9.42 2.54 -21.32
CA GLY A 106 9.95 3.83 -20.90
C GLY A 106 10.90 4.42 -21.94
N ASN A 107 10.85 5.72 -22.17
CA ASN A 107 11.86 6.43 -22.93
C ASN A 107 13.02 6.85 -21.99
N PRO A 108 14.26 6.36 -22.20
CA PRO A 108 15.38 6.67 -21.32
C PRO A 108 15.76 8.16 -21.27
N LEU A 109 15.29 8.97 -22.22
CA LEU A 109 15.50 10.42 -22.26
C LEU A 109 14.36 11.21 -21.59
N SER A 110 13.24 10.55 -21.30
CA SER A 110 12.07 11.16 -20.70
C SER A 110 12.23 11.25 -19.18
N LYS A 111 11.68 12.32 -18.61
CA LYS A 111 11.56 12.47 -17.14
C LYS A 111 10.22 11.93 -16.61
N LEU A 112 9.37 11.45 -17.52
CA LEU A 112 8.08 10.86 -17.19
C LEU A 112 8.27 9.40 -16.73
N SER A 113 7.22 8.86 -16.13
CA SER A 113 7.20 7.48 -15.63
C SER A 113 6.13 6.67 -16.36
N THR A 114 6.39 5.38 -16.60
CA THR A 114 5.38 4.47 -17.11
C THR A 114 4.55 3.88 -15.97
N LEU A 115 3.31 3.47 -16.26
CA LEU A 115 2.50 2.70 -15.31
C LEU A 115 3.07 1.30 -15.10
N ASN A 116 2.96 0.78 -13.88
CA ASN A 116 3.43 -0.56 -13.54
C ASN A 116 2.39 -1.64 -13.88
N SER A 117 2.68 -2.50 -14.84
CA SER A 117 1.76 -3.53 -15.34
C SER A 117 1.29 -4.58 -14.32
N MET A 118 1.91 -4.64 -13.15
CA MET A 118 1.51 -5.57 -12.09
C MET A 118 0.46 -4.99 -11.14
N HIS A 119 0.11 -3.71 -11.28
CA HIS A 119 -1.01 -3.13 -10.55
C HIS A 119 -2.33 -3.50 -11.23
N SER A 120 -3.34 -3.72 -10.40
CA SER A 120 -4.65 -4.22 -10.85
C SER A 120 -5.60 -3.10 -11.30
N HIS A 121 -5.46 -1.90 -10.72
CA HIS A 121 -6.31 -0.75 -10.97
C HIS A 121 -5.49 0.53 -10.88
N PHE A 122 -5.91 1.56 -11.60
CA PHE A 122 -5.29 2.87 -11.58
C PHE A 122 -6.32 3.98 -11.37
N ILE A 123 -5.93 5.01 -10.62
CA ILE A 123 -6.60 6.28 -10.49
C ILE A 123 -5.61 7.33 -10.99
N LEU A 124 -5.92 7.97 -12.11
CA LEU A 124 -5.07 8.98 -12.73
C LEU A 124 -5.64 10.37 -12.39
N VAL A 125 -4.86 11.17 -11.68
CA VAL A 125 -5.28 12.45 -11.12
C VAL A 125 -4.79 13.58 -12.01
N ASP A 126 -5.70 14.31 -12.63
CA ASP A 126 -5.36 15.42 -13.51
C ASP A 126 -5.60 16.76 -12.81
N ASP A 127 -4.58 17.62 -12.83
CA ASP A 127 -4.62 19.01 -12.39
C ASP A 127 -4.22 19.99 -13.50
N GLY A 128 -4.08 19.48 -14.74
CA GLY A 128 -3.64 20.24 -15.91
C GLY A 128 -2.13 20.48 -15.99
N THR A 129 -1.34 20.06 -14.99
CA THR A 129 0.12 20.20 -15.02
C THR A 129 0.79 19.01 -15.71
N VAL A 130 2.02 19.21 -16.20
CA VAL A 130 2.82 18.17 -16.85
C VAL A 130 4.14 18.01 -16.12
N GLY A 131 4.54 16.77 -15.85
CA GLY A 131 5.80 16.42 -15.19
C GLY A 131 5.88 16.80 -13.71
N LYS A 132 4.76 17.12 -13.06
CA LYS A 132 4.70 17.47 -11.64
C LYS A 132 4.05 16.36 -10.82
N TYR A 133 4.68 16.06 -9.69
CA TYR A 133 4.16 15.16 -8.66
C TYR A 133 3.40 15.95 -7.59
N GLY A 134 2.52 15.27 -6.84
CA GLY A 134 1.86 15.79 -5.65
C GLY A 134 0.39 16.14 -5.84
N SER A 135 -0.12 16.21 -7.07
CA SER A 135 -1.54 16.48 -7.33
C SER A 135 -2.46 15.35 -6.84
N GLU A 136 -1.93 14.13 -6.80
CA GLU A 136 -2.58 12.92 -6.32
C GLU A 136 -2.68 12.84 -4.79
N MET A 137 -1.81 13.54 -4.06
CA MET A 137 -1.69 13.41 -2.60
C MET A 137 -3.00 13.73 -1.88
N LYS A 138 -3.68 14.81 -2.29
CA LYS A 138 -4.96 15.21 -1.68
C LYS A 138 -6.04 14.13 -1.89
N LEU A 139 -6.09 13.56 -3.09
CA LEU A 139 -7.05 12.50 -3.40
C LEU A 139 -6.72 11.22 -2.60
N ARG A 140 -5.44 10.83 -2.56
CA ARG A 140 -4.97 9.67 -1.80
C ARG A 140 -5.34 9.78 -0.33
N ARG A 141 -5.07 10.92 0.31
CA ARG A 141 -5.45 11.21 1.71
C ARG A 141 -6.96 11.15 1.92
N SER A 142 -7.72 11.77 1.02
CA SER A 142 -9.18 11.75 1.11
C SER A 142 -9.75 10.34 0.97
N LEU A 143 -9.17 9.51 0.09
CA LEU A 143 -9.59 8.12 -0.11
C LEU A 143 -9.24 7.26 1.11
N GLU A 144 -8.03 7.38 1.63
CA GLU A 144 -7.56 6.69 2.84
C GLU A 144 -8.48 6.98 4.03
N LYS A 145 -8.77 8.27 4.27
CA LYS A 145 -9.68 8.71 5.32
C LYS A 145 -11.12 8.26 5.08
N TYR A 146 -11.58 8.28 3.84
CA TYR A 146 -12.92 7.81 3.52
C TYR A 146 -13.07 6.32 3.84
N LEU A 147 -12.09 5.49 3.45
CA LEU A 147 -12.08 4.05 3.71
C LEU A 147 -12.03 3.74 5.21
N SER A 148 -11.26 4.49 5.99
CA SER A 148 -11.18 4.29 7.45
C SER A 148 -12.46 4.62 8.21
N LEU A 149 -13.36 5.40 7.60
CA LEU A 149 -14.69 5.70 8.14
C LEU A 149 -15.76 4.69 7.70
N GLN A 150 -15.49 3.87 6.68
CA GLN A 150 -16.48 2.91 6.17
C GLN A 150 -16.60 1.71 7.09
N LYS A 151 -17.83 1.41 7.52
CA LYS A 151 -18.11 0.24 8.37
C LYS A 151 -17.86 -1.06 7.61
N ILE A 152 -17.04 -1.93 8.20
CA ILE A 152 -16.90 -3.31 7.75
C ILE A 152 -18.22 -4.02 8.09
N HIS A 153 -19.05 -4.29 7.09
CA HIS A 153 -20.22 -5.13 7.28
C HIS A 153 -19.74 -6.58 7.44
N THR A 154 -19.55 -7.02 8.68
CA THR A 154 -19.16 -8.39 9.00
C THR A 154 -20.33 -9.35 8.81
N SER A 155 -20.80 -9.53 7.57
CA SER A 155 -21.70 -10.62 7.23
C SER A 155 -20.88 -11.85 6.89
N LYS A 156 -20.24 -12.42 7.93
CA LYS A 156 -19.71 -13.79 8.05
C LYS A 156 -18.88 -13.87 9.33
N LYS A 157 -19.48 -14.41 10.39
CA LYS A 157 -18.76 -14.85 11.60
C LYS A 157 -17.81 -15.99 11.19
N SER A 158 -16.60 -15.67 10.77
CA SER A 158 -15.54 -16.67 10.66
C SER A 158 -14.89 -16.76 12.03
N LEU A 159 -15.24 -17.81 12.78
CA LEU A 159 -14.62 -18.16 14.04
C LEU A 159 -13.14 -18.46 13.77
N PHE A 160 -12.23 -17.55 14.14
CA PHE A 160 -10.80 -17.80 14.04
C PHE A 160 -10.38 -18.59 15.28
N CYS A 161 -10.46 -19.93 15.20
CA CYS A 161 -9.78 -20.78 16.16
C CYS A 161 -8.29 -20.82 15.79
N ILE A 162 -7.45 -20.09 16.55
CA ILE A 162 -6.01 -20.39 16.56
C ILE A 162 -5.86 -21.67 17.40
N THR A 163 -5.81 -22.83 16.76
CA THR A 163 -5.35 -24.04 17.43
C THR A 163 -3.87 -23.87 17.73
N SER A 164 -3.55 -23.56 18.98
CA SER A 164 -2.21 -23.72 19.54
C SER A 164 -1.72 -25.14 19.27
N VAL A 165 -0.51 -25.26 18.72
CA VAL A 165 0.23 -26.52 18.63
C VAL A 165 0.47 -26.99 20.07
N ARG A 166 -0.30 -27.98 20.51
CA ARG A 166 -0.13 -28.63 21.82
C ARG A 166 1.18 -29.40 21.85
N THR A 167 2.15 -28.93 22.62
CA THR A 167 2.79 -29.81 23.60
C THR A 167 1.84 -29.94 24.80
N SER A 168 1.77 -31.15 25.34
CA SER A 168 0.84 -31.60 26.34
C SER A 168 0.89 -30.74 27.59
N PHE A 169 -0.14 -29.94 27.89
CA PHE A 169 -0.61 -29.63 29.25
C PHE A 169 -1.97 -28.90 29.15
N SER A 170 -2.80 -29.08 30.18
CA SER A 170 -4.22 -28.70 30.34
C SER A 170 -4.76 -27.56 29.46
N ALA A 171 -5.84 -27.85 28.72
CA ALA A 171 -6.60 -26.84 27.97
C ALA A 171 -7.54 -26.08 28.91
N SER A 172 -7.15 -24.87 29.29
CA SER A 172 -8.10 -23.80 29.56
C SER A 172 -8.12 -22.89 28.34
N CYS A 173 -9.16 -23.06 27.51
CA CYS A 173 -9.46 -22.17 26.40
C CYS A 173 -9.88 -20.83 27.01
N TRP A 174 -8.95 -19.87 27.06
CA TRP A 174 -9.31 -18.49 27.34
C TRP A 174 -10.12 -17.99 26.15
N MET A 175 -11.45 -18.01 26.28
CA MET A 175 -12.31 -17.21 25.42
C MET A 175 -11.92 -15.77 25.67
N ILE A 176 -11.12 -15.19 24.78
CA ILE A 176 -10.98 -13.74 24.70
C ILE A 176 -12.39 -13.24 24.35
N PRO A 177 -13.09 -12.52 25.25
CA PRO A 177 -14.39 -11.98 24.89
C PRO A 177 -14.16 -11.08 23.66
N PRO A 178 -14.99 -11.20 22.62
CA PRO A 178 -14.92 -10.24 21.53
C PRO A 178 -15.09 -8.87 22.18
N MET A 179 -14.09 -7.99 22.04
CA MET A 179 -14.25 -6.60 22.45
C MET A 179 -15.37 -6.02 21.59
N ALA A 180 -16.59 -6.14 22.09
CA ALA A 180 -17.77 -5.52 21.58
C ALA A 180 -17.65 -4.04 21.94
N GLY A 181 -17.10 -3.26 21.02
CA GLY A 181 -16.91 -1.83 21.19
C GLY A 181 -16.45 -1.18 19.90
N MET A 182 -17.38 -0.48 19.26
CA MET A 182 -17.19 0.41 18.10
C MET A 182 -17.11 -0.31 16.76
N GLY A 183 -18.04 0.02 15.84
CA GLY A 183 -17.90 -0.34 14.43
C GLY A 183 -16.68 0.37 13.86
N GLN A 184 -15.51 -0.23 14.02
CA GLN A 184 -14.25 0.27 13.51
C GLN A 184 -14.33 0.17 11.99
N GLY A 185 -14.09 1.30 11.30
CA GLY A 185 -14.05 1.28 9.85
C GLY A 185 -12.82 0.53 9.35
N VAL A 186 -12.55 0.55 8.05
CA VAL A 186 -11.46 -0.26 7.48
C VAL A 186 -10.12 0.18 8.08
N PRO A 187 -9.36 -0.68 8.79
CA PRO A 187 -8.08 -0.30 9.33
C PRO A 187 -7.13 0.12 8.21
N LEU A 188 -6.38 1.19 8.45
CA LEU A 188 -5.38 1.73 7.54
C LEU A 188 -4.01 1.61 8.22
N VAL A 189 -3.01 1.14 7.47
CA VAL A 189 -1.62 1.07 7.93
C VAL A 189 -0.73 1.71 6.86
N GLY A 190 0.15 2.62 7.28
CA GLY A 190 1.22 3.14 6.44
C GLY A 190 2.42 2.20 6.46
N LEU A 191 3.05 1.95 5.31
CA LEU A 191 4.30 1.21 5.20
C LEU A 191 5.32 2.09 4.47
N VAL A 192 6.44 2.42 5.12
CA VAL A 192 7.50 3.26 4.55
C VAL A 192 8.73 2.42 4.26
N VAL A 193 9.14 2.41 3.00
CA VAL A 193 10.36 1.75 2.51
C VAL A 193 11.10 2.78 1.69
N GLU A 194 12.30 3.15 2.09
CA GLU A 194 12.97 4.21 1.37
C GLU A 194 12.51 5.61 1.83
N GLY A 195 12.61 6.60 0.95
CA GLY A 195 11.89 7.86 1.00
C GLY A 195 12.79 9.08 0.88
N GLY A 196 12.21 10.17 0.41
CA GLY A 196 12.74 11.53 0.57
C GLY A 196 12.06 12.28 1.73
N PRO A 197 12.18 13.61 1.74
CA PRO A 197 11.55 14.46 2.77
C PRO A 197 10.02 14.38 2.79
N ASN A 198 9.39 14.11 1.64
CA ASN A 198 7.92 14.03 1.52
C ASN A 198 7.36 12.86 2.33
N GLU A 199 8.11 11.77 2.46
CA GLU A 199 7.75 10.60 3.24
C GLU A 199 7.78 10.91 4.73
N ILE A 200 8.72 11.76 5.18
CA ILE A 200 8.75 12.25 6.57
C ILE A 200 7.48 13.08 6.86
N LEU A 201 7.11 13.98 5.95
CA LEU A 201 5.86 14.75 6.06
C LEU A 201 4.64 13.83 6.07
N THR A 202 4.64 12.81 5.22
CA THR A 202 3.56 11.82 5.14
C THR A 202 3.39 11.06 6.45
N VAL A 203 4.49 10.63 7.08
CA VAL A 203 4.45 9.97 8.39
C VAL A 203 3.97 10.94 9.47
N TRP A 204 4.46 12.17 9.46
CA TRP A 204 4.05 13.21 10.41
C TRP A 204 2.54 13.51 10.35
N GLU A 205 1.95 13.57 9.16
CA GLU A 205 0.51 13.72 8.97
C GLU A 205 -0.24 12.50 9.52
N TYR A 206 0.22 11.29 9.22
CA TYR A 206 -0.41 10.05 9.71
C TYR A 206 -0.45 9.93 11.22
N VAL A 207 0.64 10.27 11.91
CA VAL A 207 0.68 10.18 13.37
C VAL A 207 -0.13 11.29 14.06
N ARG A 208 -0.42 12.39 13.36
CA ARG A 208 -1.24 13.50 13.86
C ARG A 208 -2.73 13.37 13.52
N ASP A 209 -3.08 12.47 12.62
CA ASP A 209 -4.48 12.22 12.29
C ASP A 209 -5.28 11.75 13.51
N THR A 210 -6.59 11.95 13.46
CA THR A 210 -7.52 11.50 14.50
C THR A 210 -8.60 10.60 13.87
N PRO A 211 -8.56 9.26 14.13
CA PRO A 211 -7.53 8.54 14.89
C PRO A 211 -6.20 8.45 14.13
N ALA A 212 -5.10 8.31 14.87
CA ALA A 212 -3.76 8.22 14.29
C ALA A 212 -3.63 6.95 13.43
N VAL A 213 -2.94 7.08 12.30
CA VAL A 213 -2.66 5.97 11.40
C VAL A 213 -1.36 5.29 11.82
N PRO A 214 -1.35 4.00 12.17
CA PRO A 214 -0.13 3.28 12.47
C PRO A 214 0.77 3.20 11.24
N VAL A 215 2.06 3.47 11.45
CA VAL A 215 3.08 3.44 10.39
C VAL A 215 4.16 2.43 10.72
N VAL A 216 4.45 1.55 9.77
CA VAL A 216 5.57 0.60 9.80
C VAL A 216 6.72 1.19 9.00
N ILE A 217 7.89 1.35 9.62
CA ILE A 217 9.12 1.82 8.97
C ILE A 217 10.03 0.63 8.70
N CYS A 218 10.48 0.47 7.45
CA CYS A 218 11.46 -0.54 7.08
C CYS A 218 12.89 0.00 7.21
N GLU A 219 13.51 -0.26 8.36
CA GLU A 219 14.91 0.05 8.61
C GLU A 219 15.87 -0.73 7.69
N GLY A 220 17.00 -0.12 7.36
CA GLY A 220 18.04 -0.64 6.49
C GLY A 220 17.73 -0.45 5.01
N THR A 221 16.70 0.35 4.70
CA THR A 221 16.28 0.62 3.32
C THR A 221 16.87 1.91 2.78
N GLY A 222 17.32 2.81 3.67
CA GLY A 222 18.02 4.05 3.34
C GLY A 222 17.21 5.32 3.64
N ARG A 223 17.88 6.47 3.40
CA ARG A 223 17.32 7.84 3.41
C ARG A 223 16.29 8.10 4.54
N ALA A 224 15.04 8.45 4.20
CA ALA A 224 14.03 8.87 5.16
C ALA A 224 13.63 7.75 6.13
N ALA A 225 13.48 6.50 5.65
CA ALA A 225 13.14 5.37 6.51
C ALA A 225 14.18 5.14 7.61
N ASP A 226 15.48 5.19 7.27
CA ASP A 226 16.54 4.98 8.25
C ASP A 226 16.66 6.16 9.22
N LEU A 227 16.44 7.39 8.76
CA LEU A 227 16.39 8.56 9.64
C LEU A 227 15.25 8.47 10.66
N LEU A 228 14.06 8.07 10.21
CA LEU A 228 12.90 7.83 11.08
C LEU A 228 13.16 6.69 12.08
N ALA A 229 13.76 5.59 11.62
CA ALA A 229 14.11 4.47 12.49
C ALA A 229 15.17 4.86 13.54
N PHE A 230 16.21 5.59 13.11
CA PHE A 230 17.27 6.08 14.00
C PHE A 230 16.71 7.02 15.08
N THR A 231 15.92 8.01 14.68
CA THR A 231 15.31 8.97 15.62
C THR A 231 14.38 8.29 16.61
N TYR A 232 13.57 7.32 16.16
CA TYR A 232 12.72 6.55 17.07
C TYR A 232 13.53 5.80 18.14
N LYS A 233 14.63 5.15 17.76
CA LYS A 233 15.49 4.41 18.71
C LYS A 233 16.14 5.34 19.74
N HIS A 234 16.71 6.46 19.29
CA HIS A 234 17.47 7.35 20.18
C HIS A 234 16.59 8.30 21.01
N THR A 235 15.32 8.48 20.65
CA THR A 235 14.36 9.23 21.49
C THR A 235 13.58 8.31 22.43
N ALA A 236 13.59 7.00 22.18
CA ALA A 236 13.02 6.00 23.08
C ALA A 236 13.95 5.71 24.27
N ASP A 237 15.27 5.80 24.09
CA ASP A 237 16.25 5.57 25.15
C ASP A 237 16.23 6.64 26.26
N ASP A 238 15.65 7.82 25.99
CA ASP A 238 15.48 8.93 26.95
C ASP A 238 14.12 8.89 27.71
N ARG A 239 13.33 7.81 27.58
CA ARG A 239 12.04 7.61 28.27
C ARG A 239 12.05 6.41 29.20
#